data_AF-A0A094G1C4-F1
#
_entry.id   AF-A0A094G1C4-F1
#
_cell.length_a   1.000
_cell.length_b   1.000
_cell.length_c   1.000
_cell.angle_alpha   90.00
_cell.angle_beta   90.00
_cell.angle_gamma   90.00
#
_symmetry.space_group_name_H-M   'P 1'
#
loop_
_entity.id
_entity.type
_entity.pdbx_description
1 polymer ?
#
loop_
_entity_poly.entity_id
_entity_poly.type
_entity_poly.pdbx_seq_one_letter_code
_entity_poly.pdbx_strand_id
1 'polypeptide(L)'
;MEGLRIGLRSDPPEIYGWRVFALACSACFGAMIFGWDIGAIGGILTLPAFEKDYHLTAENSADLGSNIVSTLQAGCLVGSLAAYWFADKCP
;
A
#
# COMPACT_ATOMS: atom_id res chain seq x y z
N MET A 1 -10.95 -4.85 -21.28
CA MET A 1 -9.90 -4.05 -21.95
C MET A 1 -10.45 -2.93 -22.84
N GLU A 2 -11.75 -2.94 -23.21
CA GLU A 2 -12.38 -1.81 -23.90
C GLU A 2 -12.44 -0.52 -23.05
N GLY A 3 -12.70 -0.64 -21.74
CA GLY A 3 -12.86 0.51 -20.83
C GLY A 3 -11.64 1.45 -20.75
N LEU A 4 -10.44 0.89 -20.80
CA LEU A 4 -9.18 1.63 -20.77
C LEU A 4 -8.94 2.39 -22.09
N ARG A 5 -9.44 1.88 -23.22
CA ARG A 5 -9.26 2.49 -24.55
C ARG A 5 -10.17 3.70 -24.80
N ILE A 6 -11.30 3.81 -24.11
CA ILE A 6 -12.25 4.93 -24.26
C ILE A 6 -11.71 6.15 -23.48
N GLY A 7 -11.08 5.90 -22.33
CA GLY A 7 -10.47 6.93 -21.48
C GLY A 7 -9.10 7.43 -21.94
N LEU A 8 -8.49 6.78 -22.95
CA LEU A 8 -7.21 7.13 -23.60
C LEU A 8 -7.38 7.91 -24.93
N ARG A 9 -8.62 8.17 -25.33
CA ARG A 9 -8.98 8.88 -26.57
C ARG A 9 -9.53 10.29 -26.32
N SER A 10 -9.76 10.65 -25.05
CA SER A 10 -10.40 11.91 -24.65
C SER A 10 -9.46 12.83 -23.86
N ASP A 11 -8.23 12.41 -23.68
CA ASP A 11 -7.17 12.99 -22.87
C ASP A 11 -6.33 13.97 -23.74
N PRO A 12 -6.18 15.24 -23.33
CA PRO A 12 -5.31 16.18 -24.02
C PRO A 12 -3.87 15.64 -24.15
N PRO A 13 -3.17 15.89 -25.28
CA PRO A 13 -1.84 15.36 -25.53
C PRO A 13 -0.80 15.83 -24.51
N GLU A 14 -1.05 16.91 -23.76
CA GLU A 14 -0.23 17.35 -22.63
C GLU A 14 0.02 16.28 -21.55
N ILE A 15 -0.85 15.27 -21.45
CA ILE A 15 -0.74 14.21 -20.42
C ILE A 15 0.35 13.19 -20.77
N TYR A 16 0.76 13.11 -22.04
CA TYR A 16 1.87 12.27 -22.51
C TYR A 16 3.26 12.88 -22.25
N GLY A 17 3.38 13.73 -21.24
CA GLY A 17 4.66 14.28 -20.78
C GLY A 17 5.41 13.30 -19.87
N TRP A 18 6.75 13.28 -19.97
CA TRP A 18 7.60 12.40 -19.14
C TRP A 18 7.38 12.57 -17.62
N ARG A 19 6.97 13.78 -17.18
CA ARG A 19 6.65 14.09 -15.78
C ARG A 19 5.44 13.32 -15.25
N VAL A 20 4.40 13.16 -16.07
CA VAL A 20 3.19 12.44 -15.69
C VAL A 20 3.48 10.94 -15.58
N PHE A 21 4.26 10.40 -16.52
CA PHE A 21 4.76 9.02 -16.42
C PHE A 21 5.61 8.83 -15.16
N ALA A 22 6.52 9.75 -14.84
CA ALA A 22 7.33 9.67 -13.63
C ALA A 22 6.47 9.70 -12.35
N LEU A 23 5.48 10.58 -12.28
CA LEU A 23 4.53 10.65 -11.17
C LEU A 23 3.72 9.35 -11.03
N ALA A 24 3.14 8.86 -12.13
CA ALA A 24 2.39 7.61 -12.13
C ALA A 24 3.26 6.41 -11.71
N CYS A 25 4.50 6.33 -12.21
CA CYS A 25 5.45 5.32 -11.78
C CYS A 25 5.75 5.42 -10.27
N SER A 26 6.03 6.62 -9.74
CA SER A 26 6.29 6.81 -8.31
C SER A 26 5.11 6.40 -7.42
N ALA A 27 3.88 6.73 -7.83
CA ALA A 27 2.66 6.34 -7.13
C ALA A 27 2.48 4.81 -7.13
N CYS A 28 2.70 4.16 -8.27
CA CYS A 28 2.66 2.69 -8.37
C CYS A 28 3.73 2.02 -7.50
N PHE A 29 4.95 2.57 -7.43
CA PHE A 29 6.00 2.05 -6.55
C PHE A 29 5.61 2.15 -5.07
N GLY A 30 5.02 3.26 -4.65
CA GLY A 30 4.49 3.41 -3.29
C GLY A 30 3.43 2.35 -2.96
N ALA A 31 2.48 2.13 -3.87
CA ALA A 31 1.44 1.11 -3.70
C ALA A 31 2.03 -0.33 -3.69
N MET A 32 3.04 -0.61 -4.51
CA MET A 32 3.71 -1.91 -4.53
C MET A 32 4.46 -2.19 -3.23
N ILE A 33 5.21 -1.23 -2.71
CA ILE A 33 5.95 -1.39 -1.45
C ILE A 33 4.98 -1.62 -0.29
N PHE A 34 3.88 -0.87 -0.25
CA PHE A 34 2.84 -1.08 0.75
C PHE A 34 2.24 -2.49 0.70
N GLY A 35 1.96 -2.99 -0.51
CA GLY A 35 1.48 -4.36 -0.71
C GLY A 35 2.52 -5.42 -0.34
N TRP A 36 3.80 -5.16 -0.61
CA TRP A 36 4.90 -6.04 -0.24
C TRP A 36 5.01 -6.22 1.26
N ASP A 37 4.95 -5.15 2.05
CA ASP A 37 5.07 -5.22 3.51
C ASP A 37 3.93 -6.05 4.12
N ILE A 38 2.69 -5.84 3.68
CA ILE A 38 1.52 -6.61 4.13
C ILE A 38 1.68 -8.09 3.76
N GLY A 39 2.14 -8.39 2.54
CA GLY A 39 2.37 -9.75 2.08
C GLY A 39 3.49 -10.46 2.84
N ALA A 40 4.59 -9.76 3.11
CA ALA A 40 5.71 -10.29 3.88
C ALA A 40 5.31 -10.63 5.32
N ILE A 41 4.56 -9.74 5.99
CA ILE A 41 4.03 -9.99 7.35
C ILE A 41 3.11 -11.21 7.36
N GLY A 42 2.18 -11.30 6.41
CA GLY A 42 1.31 -12.46 6.28
C GLY A 42 2.09 -13.76 6.07
N GLY A 43 3.14 -13.74 5.23
CA GLY A 43 4.01 -14.89 5.01
C GLY A 43 4.80 -15.31 6.24
N ILE A 44 5.38 -14.35 6.98
CA ILE A 44 6.17 -14.64 8.20
C ILE A 44 5.31 -15.26 9.29
N LEU A 45 4.08 -14.77 9.48
CA LEU A 45 3.15 -15.30 10.47
C LEU A 45 2.70 -16.74 10.17
N THR A 46 2.69 -17.15 8.90
CA THR A 46 2.37 -18.52 8.49
C THR A 46 3.53 -19.50 8.56
N LEU A 47 4.73 -19.03 8.95
CA LEU A 47 5.92 -19.87 8.97
C LEU A 47 5.93 -20.77 10.23
N PRO A 48 6.10 -22.10 10.10
CA PRO A 48 6.08 -23.01 11.24
C PRO A 48 7.24 -22.77 12.24
N ALA A 49 8.35 -22.17 11.77
CA ALA A 49 9.44 -21.74 12.65
C ALA A 49 9.02 -20.58 13.57
N PHE A 50 8.25 -19.62 13.03
CA PHE A 50 7.77 -18.47 13.80
C PHE A 50 6.73 -18.89 14.85
N GLU A 51 5.81 -19.80 14.49
CA GLU A 51 4.85 -20.38 15.45
C GLU A 51 5.55 -21.14 16.58
N LYS A 52 6.63 -21.87 16.27
CA LYS A 52 7.42 -22.62 17.25
C LYS A 52 8.20 -21.69 18.19
N ASP A 53 8.85 -20.66 17.66
CA ASP A 53 9.70 -19.76 18.46
C ASP A 53 8.86 -18.80 19.33
N TYR A 54 7.67 -18.41 18.87
CA TYR A 54 6.76 -17.54 19.62
C TYR A 54 5.63 -18.29 20.36
N HIS A 55 5.65 -19.64 20.35
CA HIS A 55 4.65 -20.49 21.00
C HIS A 55 3.19 -20.11 20.62
N LEU A 56 2.97 -19.81 19.34
CA LEU A 56 1.68 -19.32 18.87
C LEU A 56 0.68 -20.48 18.73
N THR A 57 -0.48 -20.33 19.37
CA THR A 57 -1.65 -21.18 19.13
C THR A 57 -2.47 -20.60 17.98
N ALA A 58 -3.26 -21.45 17.30
CA ALA A 58 -4.06 -21.05 16.14
C ALA A 58 -5.01 -19.86 16.40
N GLU A 59 -5.50 -19.68 17.63
CA GLU A 59 -6.27 -18.51 18.04
C GLU A 59 -5.40 -17.24 18.13
N ASN A 60 -4.22 -17.32 18.74
CA ASN A 60 -3.35 -16.17 18.96
C ASN A 60 -2.70 -15.66 17.67
N SER A 61 -2.41 -16.55 16.71
CA SER A 61 -1.80 -16.17 15.42
C SER A 61 -2.68 -15.21 14.62
N ALA A 62 -4.00 -15.42 14.64
CA ALA A 62 -4.97 -14.57 13.94
C ALA A 62 -5.05 -13.17 14.59
N ASP A 63 -5.06 -13.11 15.92
CA ASP A 63 -5.10 -11.85 16.67
C ASP A 63 -3.82 -11.03 16.46
N LEU A 64 -2.64 -11.65 16.47
CA LEU A 64 -1.38 -10.96 16.21
C LEU A 64 -1.31 -10.38 14.80
N GLY A 65 -1.70 -11.15 13.79
CA GLY A 65 -1.73 -10.66 12.41
C GLY A 65 -2.69 -9.49 12.24
N SER A 66 -3.88 -9.59 12.82
CA SER A 66 -4.88 -8.52 12.82
C SER A 66 -4.37 -7.25 13.50
N ASN A 67 -3.66 -7.37 14.63
CA ASN A 67 -3.16 -6.22 15.39
C ASN A 67 -2.03 -5.49 14.63
N ILE A 68 -1.17 -6.23 13.93
CA ILE A 68 -0.11 -5.64 13.09
C ILE A 68 -0.72 -4.89 11.90
N VAL A 69 -1.66 -5.51 11.18
CA VAL A 69 -2.34 -4.88 10.03
C VAL A 69 -3.14 -3.65 10.48
N SER A 70 -3.82 -3.72 11.62
CA SER A 70 -4.58 -2.60 12.17
C SER A 70 -3.67 -1.41 12.50
N THR A 71 -2.47 -1.66 13.03
CA THR A 71 -1.48 -0.61 13.30
C THR A 71 -0.96 0.03 12.02
N LEU A 72 -0.69 -0.78 10.98
CA LEU A 72 -0.30 -0.28 9.65
C LEU A 72 -1.41 0.58 9.03
N GLN A 73 -2.66 0.10 9.08
CA GLN A 73 -3.82 0.79 8.55
C GLN A 73 -4.08 2.12 9.29
N ALA A 74 -3.95 2.12 10.62
CA ALA A 74 -4.00 3.32 11.43
C ALA A 74 -2.88 4.30 11.04
N GLY A 75 -1.68 3.81 10.79
CA GLY A 75 -0.56 4.58 10.25
C GLY A 75 -0.87 5.23 8.90
N CYS A 76 -1.50 4.51 7.96
CA CYS A 76 -1.92 5.06 6.67
C CYS A 76 -3.03 6.10 6.80
N LEU A 77 -3.97 5.91 7.72
CA LEU A 77 -5.02 6.87 7.99
C LEU A 77 -4.43 8.18 8.54
N VAL A 78 -3.55 8.09 9.55
CA VAL A 78 -2.85 9.25 10.09
C VAL A 78 -1.94 9.90 9.05
N GLY A 79 -1.23 9.08 8.26
CA GLY A 79 -0.33 9.54 7.21
C GLY A 79 -1.05 10.28 6.09
N SER A 80 -2.23 9.82 5.66
CA SER A 80 -3.03 10.51 4.63
C SER A 80 -3.63 11.81 5.16
N LEU A 81 -4.08 11.84 6.42
CA LEU A 81 -4.50 13.08 7.11
C LEU A 81 -3.36 14.10 7.22
N ALA A 82 -2.15 13.65 7.58
CA ALA A 82 -0.98 14.51 7.66
C ALA A 82 -0.51 14.98 6.28
N ALA A 83 -0.54 14.09 5.27
CA ALA A 83 -0.18 14.43 3.89
C ALA A 83 -1.12 15.47 3.30
N TYR A 84 -2.42 15.42 3.60
CA TYR A 84 -3.37 16.47 3.23
C TYR A 84 -2.97 17.83 3.81
N TRP A 85 -2.64 17.87 5.10
CA TRP A 85 -2.19 19.10 5.76
C TRP A 85 -0.86 19.64 5.19
N PHE A 86 0.08 18.77 4.87
CA PHE A 86 1.36 19.16 4.25
C PHE A 86 1.19 19.60 2.79
N ALA A 87 0.32 18.94 2.02
CA ALA A 87 0.06 19.27 0.63
C ALA A 87 -0.57 20.66 0.46
N ASP A 88 -1.46 21.07 1.38
CA ASP A 88 -2.05 22.41 1.37
C ASP A 88 -1.05 23.52 1.75
N LYS A 89 0.08 23.17 2.40
CA LYS A 89 1.10 24.13 2.87
C LYS A 89 2.35 24.21 1.99
N CYS A 90 2.56 23.26 1.09
CA CYS A 90 3.69 23.23 0.16
C CYS A 90 3.19 23.49 -1.29
N PRO A 91 3.39 24.70 -1.84
CA PRO A 91 3.08 25.01 -3.24
C PRO A 91 4.01 24.30 -4.23
#